data_AF-A0A2V4DDI2-F1
#
_entry.id   AF-A0A2V4DDI2-F1
#
_cell.length_a   1.000
_cell.length_b   1.000
_cell.length_c   1.000
_cell.angle_alpha   90.00
_cell.angle_beta   90.00
_cell.angle_gamma   90.00
#
_symmetry.space_group_name_H-M   'P 1'
#
loop_
_entity.id
_entity.type
_entity.pdbx_description
1 polymer ?
#
loop_
_entity_poly.entity_id
_entity_poly.type
_entity_poly.pdbx_seq_one_letter_code
_entity_poly.pdbx_strand_id
1 'polypeptide(L)'
;MSNLRFNSPLHKRNIPLCWKDKEEESDKEEEGNHPYGVRKKYFQRIAAAYDAWMAFEKTGKSSIAIQQDGTCNGQQHCAALMRDSDLAEYVDLVENYTKKDFYGAVAENAAKLWDCGELKRKFDTYLSANTAIFSKRSFAKIPVMVLGYGISKGGLRKEIFDAKGERWENLAGEGEEDDWIIHPGEDSILNDIKLENPQDYNTLAWDLANYYHRAFAITVENAGEVRKILQQCTSSTKIPIEWSTAAGITVSNRYNLKLKSSDGKSHQYRASSVWKDKSHSTIRMARYDENKFGGAKMRRSIAPNFVHSLDASHMMMAINSMAEKGITYFHMVHDSFATHAANIELMRDAVRSTFVELHRDDPLARIAKSYDIEISGRGDFDIERVLNSKYMIH
;
A
#
# COMPACT_ATOMS: atom_id res chain seq x y z
N MET A 1 18.98 21.39 28.03
CA MET A 1 17.54 21.38 28.39
C MET A 1 17.15 22.68 29.10
N SER A 2 17.20 23.80 28.39
CA SER A 2 16.67 25.08 28.89
C SER A 2 15.19 25.17 28.58
N ASN A 3 14.41 25.53 29.59
CA ASN A 3 12.97 25.71 29.58
C ASN A 3 12.51 26.69 28.47
N LEU A 4 12.18 26.17 27.28
CA LEU A 4 11.24 26.81 26.39
C LEU A 4 9.83 26.60 26.97
N ARG A 5 9.53 27.31 28.06
CA ARG A 5 8.14 27.55 28.48
C ARG A 5 7.52 28.45 27.43
N PHE A 6 7.03 27.86 26.35
CA PHE A 6 6.09 28.52 25.49
C PHE A 6 4.90 28.89 26.37
N ASN A 7 4.74 30.18 26.68
CA ASN A 7 3.50 30.78 27.16
C ASN A 7 2.42 30.70 26.06
N SER A 8 2.29 29.54 25.41
CA SER A 8 1.25 29.30 24.46
C SER A 8 0.00 28.95 25.26
N PRO A 9 -1.16 29.55 24.93
CA PRO A 9 -2.42 29.27 25.61
C PRO A 9 -2.89 27.79 25.51
N LEU A 10 -2.22 26.95 24.70
CA LEU A 10 -2.36 25.48 24.70
C LEU A 10 -2.01 24.83 26.05
N HIS A 11 -1.06 25.41 26.79
CA HIS A 11 -0.58 24.86 28.06
C HIS A 11 -1.61 25.01 29.20
N LYS A 12 -2.58 25.93 29.07
CA LYS A 12 -3.61 26.19 30.10
C LYS A 12 -4.69 25.11 30.19
N ARG A 13 -4.86 24.27 29.15
CA ARG A 13 -5.88 23.20 29.11
C ARG A 13 -5.30 21.78 29.07
N ASN A 14 -4.02 21.58 29.41
CA ASN A 14 -3.34 20.30 29.24
C ASN A 14 -3.47 19.73 27.81
N ILE A 15 -3.59 20.57 26.78
CA ILE A 15 -3.54 20.08 25.40
C ILE A 15 -2.08 19.64 25.18
N PRO A 16 -1.80 18.33 25.01
CA PRO A 16 -0.44 17.86 24.91
C PRO A 16 0.17 18.38 23.61
N LEU A 17 0.97 19.43 23.74
CA LEU A 17 1.90 19.85 22.70
C LEU A 17 3.00 18.80 22.50
N CYS A 18 3.29 18.08 23.59
CA CYS A 18 4.27 17.01 23.59
C CYS A 18 3.60 15.66 23.34
N TRP A 19 3.90 15.05 22.20
CA TRP A 19 3.38 13.73 21.82
C TRP A 19 4.49 12.71 22.03
N LYS A 20 4.34 11.85 23.04
CA LYS A 20 5.11 10.62 23.11
C LYS A 20 4.44 9.64 22.16
N ASP A 21 5.03 9.44 21.00
CA ASP A 21 4.63 8.33 20.17
C ASP A 21 4.88 7.05 20.99
N LYS A 22 3.80 6.34 21.33
CA LYS A 22 3.91 4.93 21.68
C LYS A 22 4.29 4.22 20.38
N GLU A 23 5.56 4.28 20.00
CA GLU A 23 6.09 3.17 19.23
C GLU A 23 6.12 2.00 20.21
N GLU A 24 5.30 0.99 19.93
CA GLU A 24 5.59 -0.36 20.39
C GLU A 24 7.04 -0.66 19.93
N GLU A 25 7.95 -0.67 20.91
CA GLU A 25 9.31 -1.18 20.81
C GLU A 25 10.16 -0.61 19.65
N SER A 26 10.47 0.69 19.72
CA SER A 26 11.77 1.16 19.24
C SER A 26 12.69 1.40 20.43
N ASP A 27 13.56 0.43 20.71
CA ASP A 27 14.70 0.53 21.65
C ASP A 27 15.79 1.47 21.11
N LYS A 28 15.39 2.67 20.68
CA LYS A 28 16.31 3.75 20.39
C LYS A 28 15.95 4.93 21.27
N GLU A 29 16.50 4.91 22.48
CA GLU A 29 16.93 6.15 23.14
C GLU A 29 18.02 6.81 22.27
N GLU A 30 17.64 7.38 21.13
CA GLU A 30 18.51 8.30 20.40
C GLU A 30 18.00 9.73 20.62
N GLU A 31 18.97 10.61 20.88
CA GLU A 31 18.86 12.06 21.07
C GLU A 31 18.08 12.73 19.93
N GLY A 32 16.74 12.67 19.97
CA GLY A 32 15.94 13.12 18.83
C GLY A 32 14.44 13.19 19.06
N ASN A 33 13.96 12.94 20.28
CA ASN A 33 12.54 13.11 20.61
C ASN A 33 12.16 14.60 20.58
N HIS A 34 11.87 15.08 19.37
CA HIS A 34 11.28 16.39 19.14
C HIS A 34 9.96 16.43 19.91
N PRO A 35 9.60 17.53 20.61
CA PRO A 35 8.43 17.57 21.49
C PRO A 35 7.15 17.04 20.83
N TYR A 36 7.00 17.23 19.54
CA TYR A 36 5.80 16.87 18.80
C TYR A 36 5.88 15.46 18.15
N GLY A 37 6.83 14.61 18.55
CA GLY A 37 7.03 13.22 18.11
C GLY A 37 7.68 13.05 16.74
N VAL A 38 7.36 11.96 16.01
CA VAL A 38 8.06 11.57 14.77
C VAL A 38 8.02 12.67 13.69
N ARG A 39 9.19 12.98 13.12
CA ARG A 39 9.41 14.07 12.14
C ARG A 39 8.40 14.08 10.98
N LYS A 40 8.02 12.91 10.45
CA LYS A 40 7.08 12.79 9.31
C LYS A 40 5.69 13.40 9.59
N LYS A 41 5.24 13.46 10.85
CA LYS A 41 3.91 14.00 11.24
C LYS A 41 3.98 15.35 11.96
N TYR A 42 5.15 15.96 12.02
CA TYR A 42 5.44 17.14 12.83
C TYR A 42 4.47 18.31 12.56
N PHE A 43 4.40 18.73 11.28
CA PHE A 43 3.58 19.86 10.88
C PHE A 43 2.08 19.59 11.01
N GLN A 44 1.65 18.35 10.75
CA GLN A 44 0.25 17.94 10.92
C GLN A 44 -0.18 18.05 12.39
N ARG A 45 0.68 17.64 13.34
CA ARG A 45 0.39 17.73 14.78
C ARG A 45 0.35 19.16 15.28
N ILE A 46 1.26 20.01 14.80
CA ILE A 46 1.23 21.45 15.12
C ILE A 46 -0.07 22.07 14.61
N ALA A 47 -0.46 21.77 13.37
CA ALA A 47 -1.70 22.27 12.80
C ALA A 47 -2.92 21.82 13.62
N ALA A 48 -2.99 20.55 14.02
CA ALA A 48 -4.07 20.01 14.84
C ALA A 48 -4.13 20.65 16.24
N ALA A 49 -2.99 20.81 16.90
CA ALA A 49 -2.92 21.47 18.19
C ALA A 49 -3.39 22.93 18.08
N TYR A 50 -2.90 23.67 17.08
CA TYR A 50 -3.28 25.06 16.87
C TYR A 50 -4.77 25.23 16.56
N ASP A 51 -5.34 24.39 15.68
CA ASP A 51 -6.76 24.42 15.35
C ASP A 51 -7.63 24.10 16.57
N ALA A 52 -7.27 23.09 17.36
CA ALA A 52 -7.96 22.76 18.61
C ALA A 52 -7.93 23.95 19.59
N TRP A 53 -6.77 24.60 19.75
CA TRP A 53 -6.68 25.79 20.59
C TRP A 53 -7.55 26.94 20.09
N MET A 54 -7.51 27.24 18.79
CA MET A 54 -8.36 28.27 18.18
C MET A 54 -9.85 27.99 18.43
N ALA A 55 -10.28 26.74 18.22
CA ALA A 55 -11.64 26.32 18.46
C ALA A 55 -12.04 26.50 19.94
N PHE A 56 -11.20 26.08 20.89
CA PHE A 56 -11.52 26.11 22.32
C PHE A 56 -11.46 27.49 22.96
N GLU A 57 -10.58 28.37 22.50
CA GLU A 57 -10.26 29.63 23.17
C GLU A 57 -10.73 30.88 22.42
N LYS A 58 -11.03 30.78 21.12
CA LYS A 58 -11.29 31.95 20.27
C LYS A 58 -12.59 31.87 19.48
N THR A 59 -12.80 30.79 18.74
CA THR A 59 -13.81 30.78 17.67
C THR A 59 -15.00 29.87 17.94
N GLY A 60 -14.86 28.87 18.81
CA GLY A 60 -15.84 27.78 18.95
C GLY A 60 -15.92 26.88 17.71
N LYS A 61 -15.01 27.02 16.73
CA LYS A 61 -15.07 26.35 15.42
C LYS A 61 -13.70 25.80 15.04
N SER A 62 -13.68 24.52 14.66
CA SER A 62 -12.52 23.81 14.10
C SER A 62 -12.62 23.80 12.57
N SER A 63 -11.48 23.98 11.91
CA SER A 63 -11.34 24.03 10.45
C SER A 63 -10.41 22.95 9.89
N ILE A 64 -9.80 22.14 10.77
CA ILE A 64 -8.88 21.10 10.34
C ILE A 64 -9.64 19.93 9.68
N ALA A 65 -9.06 19.42 8.60
CA ALA A 65 -9.47 18.16 8.02
C ALA A 65 -8.92 17.00 8.87
N ILE A 66 -9.80 16.21 9.46
CA ILE A 66 -9.43 15.01 10.21
C ILE A 66 -9.39 13.84 9.24
N GLN A 67 -8.18 13.32 9.03
CA GLN A 67 -7.90 12.21 8.13
C GLN A 67 -8.18 10.87 8.81
N GLN A 68 -8.86 9.96 8.09
CA GLN A 68 -9.09 8.57 8.47
C GLN A 68 -8.71 7.64 7.33
N ASP A 69 -7.91 6.65 7.65
CA ASP A 69 -7.41 5.67 6.68
C ASP A 69 -8.16 4.34 6.86
N GLY A 70 -8.30 3.57 5.78
CA GLY A 70 -8.74 2.18 5.88
C GLY A 70 -7.70 1.32 6.62
N THR A 71 -8.15 0.27 7.34
CA THR A 71 -7.22 -0.67 8.01
C THR A 71 -6.23 -1.28 7.00
N CYS A 72 -6.74 -1.80 5.89
CA CYS A 72 -5.95 -2.26 4.75
C CYS A 72 -6.87 -2.34 3.52
N ASN A 73 -7.00 -1.24 2.77
CA ASN A 73 -8.08 -1.11 1.80
C ASN A 73 -8.11 -2.22 0.73
N GLY A 74 -6.95 -2.54 0.13
CA GLY A 74 -6.88 -3.64 -0.84
C GLY A 74 -7.37 -4.99 -0.30
N GLN A 75 -7.13 -5.28 0.99
CA GLN A 75 -7.62 -6.50 1.63
C GLN A 75 -9.08 -6.39 2.08
N GLN A 76 -9.56 -5.20 2.43
CA GLN A 76 -10.99 -4.95 2.65
C GLN A 76 -11.79 -5.28 1.38
N HIS A 77 -11.33 -4.79 0.22
CA HIS A 77 -11.95 -5.18 -1.06
C HIS A 77 -11.84 -6.68 -1.33
N CYS A 78 -10.68 -7.31 -1.10
CA CYS A 78 -10.54 -8.75 -1.32
C CYS A 78 -11.47 -9.59 -0.43
N ALA A 79 -11.61 -9.23 0.85
CA ALA A 79 -12.53 -9.86 1.79
C ALA A 79 -13.97 -9.75 1.31
N ALA A 80 -14.39 -8.56 0.90
CA ALA A 80 -15.74 -8.33 0.42
C ALA A 80 -16.04 -9.08 -0.89
N LEU A 81 -15.08 -9.13 -1.83
CA LEU A 81 -15.23 -9.83 -3.11
C LEU A 81 -15.38 -11.35 -2.92
N MET A 82 -14.51 -11.94 -2.11
CA MET A 82 -14.51 -13.39 -1.82
C MET A 82 -15.51 -13.79 -0.73
N ARG A 83 -16.17 -12.82 -0.09
CA ARG A 83 -17.02 -13.05 1.09
C ARG A 83 -16.26 -13.82 2.19
N ASP A 84 -15.01 -13.44 2.41
CA ASP A 84 -14.11 -14.08 3.36
C ASP A 84 -14.35 -13.52 4.78
N SER A 85 -15.00 -14.32 5.63
CA SER A 85 -15.41 -13.93 6.99
C SER A 85 -14.21 -13.69 7.92
N ASP A 86 -13.17 -14.52 7.82
CA ASP A 86 -11.98 -14.41 8.67
C ASP A 86 -11.16 -13.18 8.29
N LEU A 87 -10.93 -12.97 6.99
CA LEU A 87 -10.24 -11.77 6.51
C LEU A 87 -11.04 -10.50 6.84
N ALA A 88 -12.37 -10.54 6.67
CA ALA A 88 -13.25 -9.43 7.04
C ALA A 88 -13.11 -9.05 8.51
N GLU A 89 -12.93 -10.00 9.42
CA GLU A 89 -12.63 -9.70 10.82
C GLU A 89 -11.27 -9.01 10.97
N TYR A 90 -10.21 -9.57 10.37
CA TYR A 90 -8.84 -9.06 10.46
C TYR A 90 -8.66 -7.64 9.91
N VAL A 91 -9.45 -7.26 8.91
CA VAL A 91 -9.39 -5.95 8.25
C VAL A 91 -10.51 -5.00 8.70
N ASP A 92 -11.11 -5.30 9.86
CA ASP A 92 -12.13 -4.48 10.51
C ASP A 92 -13.35 -4.18 9.61
N LEU A 93 -13.82 -5.15 8.83
CA LEU A 93 -15.11 -5.06 8.12
C LEU A 93 -16.30 -5.53 8.95
N VAL A 94 -16.06 -6.02 10.15
CA VAL A 94 -17.10 -6.43 11.12
C VAL A 94 -17.01 -5.59 12.38
N GLU A 95 -18.05 -5.68 13.21
CA GLU A 95 -18.01 -5.09 14.55
C GLU A 95 -16.94 -5.78 15.40
N ASN A 96 -15.88 -5.04 15.70
CA ASN A 96 -14.80 -5.45 16.58
C ASN A 96 -14.77 -4.57 17.83
N TYR A 97 -14.48 -5.15 19.00
CA TYR A 97 -14.31 -4.38 20.24
C TYR A 97 -13.03 -3.52 20.24
N THR A 98 -11.96 -4.05 19.64
CA THR A 98 -10.70 -3.36 19.40
C THR A 98 -10.32 -3.45 17.94
N LYS A 99 -9.68 -2.40 17.43
CA LYS A 99 -9.04 -2.42 16.11
C LYS A 99 -8.12 -3.63 15.98
N LYS A 100 -8.22 -4.35 14.87
CA LYS A 100 -7.31 -5.45 14.55
C LYS A 100 -6.03 -4.94 13.90
N ASP A 101 -4.92 -5.62 14.15
CA ASP A 101 -3.67 -5.33 13.46
C ASP A 101 -3.29 -6.44 12.48
N PHE A 102 -3.88 -6.38 11.29
CA PHE A 102 -3.61 -7.35 10.23
C PHE A 102 -2.11 -7.44 9.87
N TYR A 103 -1.40 -6.32 9.89
CA TYR A 103 0.04 -6.29 9.61
C TYR A 103 0.84 -7.03 10.70
N GLY A 104 0.48 -6.81 11.96
CA GLY A 104 1.03 -7.54 13.10
C GLY A 104 0.74 -9.05 13.01
N ALA A 105 -0.48 -9.44 12.66
CA ALA A 105 -0.85 -10.85 12.49
C ALA A 105 0.00 -11.55 11.40
N VAL A 106 0.23 -10.90 10.26
CA VAL A 106 1.13 -11.46 9.23
C VAL A 106 2.58 -11.46 9.70
N ALA A 107 3.02 -10.45 10.47
CA ALA A 107 4.36 -10.41 11.06
C ALA A 107 4.58 -11.55 12.08
N GLU A 108 3.58 -11.88 12.90
CA GLU A 108 3.60 -13.03 13.80
C GLU A 108 3.70 -14.35 13.03
N ASN A 109 2.92 -14.51 11.96
CA ASN A 109 3.00 -15.72 11.13
C ASN A 109 4.31 -15.79 10.35
N ALA A 110 4.89 -14.65 9.97
CA ALA A 110 6.26 -14.59 9.48
C ALA A 110 7.21 -15.09 10.58
N ALA A 111 7.17 -14.54 11.80
CA ALA A 111 8.01 -14.99 12.91
C ALA A 111 7.87 -16.51 13.21
N LYS A 112 6.66 -17.09 13.14
CA LYS A 112 6.49 -18.55 13.27
C LYS A 112 7.17 -19.33 12.14
N LEU A 113 7.11 -18.82 10.91
CA LEU A 113 7.85 -19.40 9.78
C LEU A 113 9.36 -19.24 9.94
N TRP A 114 9.84 -18.19 10.59
CA TRP A 114 11.25 -18.06 10.95
C TRP A 114 11.70 -19.23 11.83
N ASP A 115 10.92 -19.48 12.89
CA ASP A 115 11.25 -20.44 13.94
C ASP A 115 11.25 -21.90 13.46
N CYS A 116 10.72 -22.18 12.27
CA CYS A 116 10.72 -23.53 11.69
C CYS A 116 12.10 -24.03 11.23
N GLY A 117 13.18 -23.30 11.53
CA GLY A 117 14.59 -23.72 11.39
C GLY A 117 15.14 -23.77 9.95
N GLU A 118 14.32 -24.14 8.97
CA GLU A 118 14.68 -24.12 7.55
C GLU A 118 14.96 -22.69 7.06
N LEU A 119 14.06 -21.76 7.39
CA LEU A 119 14.14 -20.36 6.95
C LEU A 119 15.19 -19.59 7.75
N LYS A 120 15.29 -19.83 9.06
CA LYS A 120 16.34 -19.26 9.91
C LYS A 120 17.74 -19.48 9.34
N ARG A 121 18.11 -20.74 9.01
CA ARG A 121 19.42 -21.03 8.41
C ARG A 121 19.69 -20.27 7.12
N LYS A 122 18.66 -20.05 6.30
CA LYS A 122 18.77 -19.37 5.01
C LYS A 122 18.99 -17.86 5.17
N PHE A 123 18.41 -17.26 6.19
CA PHE A 123 18.53 -15.82 6.43
C PHE A 123 19.66 -15.47 7.40
N ASP A 124 20.10 -16.41 8.25
CA ASP A 124 21.32 -16.28 9.07
C ASP A 124 22.56 -16.01 8.19
N THR A 125 22.56 -16.43 6.92
CA THR A 125 23.63 -16.08 5.96
C THR A 125 23.61 -14.62 5.54
N TYR A 126 22.48 -13.92 5.72
CA TYR A 126 22.32 -12.51 5.35
C TYR A 126 22.37 -11.59 6.57
N LEU A 127 21.78 -11.98 7.70
CA LEU A 127 21.59 -11.09 8.84
C LEU A 127 22.76 -11.16 9.83
N SER A 128 23.29 -10.00 10.20
CA SER A 128 24.44 -9.89 11.11
C SER A 128 24.15 -10.13 12.61
N ALA A 129 22.87 -10.17 13.04
CA ALA A 129 22.42 -10.69 14.36
C ALA A 129 20.95 -10.35 14.70
N ASN A 130 20.32 -9.37 14.02
CA ASN A 130 19.01 -8.86 14.42
C ASN A 130 17.84 -9.62 13.78
N THR A 131 17.46 -10.74 14.40
CA THR A 131 16.40 -11.65 13.89
C THR A 131 14.99 -11.24 14.30
N ALA A 132 14.84 -10.40 15.32
CA ALA A 132 13.55 -9.87 15.77
C ALA A 132 12.92 -8.87 14.79
N ILE A 133 13.60 -8.53 13.68
CA ILE A 133 13.06 -7.61 12.68
C ILE A 133 11.82 -8.17 11.96
N PHE A 134 11.68 -9.49 11.86
CA PHE A 134 10.58 -10.13 11.13
C PHE A 134 9.24 -10.12 11.87
N SER A 135 9.27 -10.03 13.20
CA SER A 135 8.06 -9.84 14.01
C SER A 135 7.59 -8.39 14.01
N LYS A 136 8.38 -7.45 13.47
CA LYS A 136 8.00 -6.02 13.48
C LYS A 136 6.92 -5.74 12.44
N ARG A 137 5.81 -5.19 12.93
CA ARG A 137 4.72 -4.64 12.11
C ARG A 137 5.22 -3.68 11.01
N SER A 138 6.17 -2.80 11.35
CA SER A 138 6.73 -1.82 10.41
C SER A 138 7.42 -2.49 9.21
N PHE A 139 8.12 -3.59 9.46
CA PHE A 139 8.83 -4.36 8.45
C PHE A 139 7.86 -5.18 7.57
N ALA A 140 6.78 -5.70 8.15
CA ALA A 140 5.72 -6.41 7.43
C ALA A 140 4.79 -5.48 6.61
N LYS A 141 4.70 -4.19 6.96
CA LYS A 141 3.73 -3.25 6.38
C LYS A 141 3.77 -3.20 4.85
N ILE A 142 4.93 -2.90 4.26
CA ILE A 142 5.07 -2.76 2.79
C ILE A 142 4.72 -4.09 2.10
N PRO A 143 5.34 -5.24 2.46
CA PRO A 143 5.01 -6.51 1.85
C PRO A 143 3.52 -6.87 1.88
N VAL A 144 2.90 -6.72 3.05
CA VAL A 144 1.49 -7.07 3.26
C VAL A 144 0.57 -6.14 2.48
N MET A 145 0.86 -4.84 2.46
CA MET A 145 0.08 -3.85 1.73
C MET A 145 0.06 -4.13 0.22
N VAL A 146 1.20 -4.53 -0.37
CA VAL A 146 1.25 -4.79 -1.82
C VAL A 146 0.74 -6.19 -2.19
N LEU A 147 0.84 -7.16 -1.27
CA LEU A 147 0.15 -8.46 -1.38
C LEU A 147 -1.37 -8.30 -1.36
N GLY A 148 -1.87 -7.27 -0.66
CA GLY A 148 -3.14 -6.54 -0.87
C GLY A 148 -3.74 -6.69 -2.26
N TYR A 149 -2.94 -6.28 -3.24
CA TYR A 149 -3.38 -6.08 -4.61
C TYR A 149 -3.08 -7.29 -5.51
N GLY A 150 -2.75 -8.45 -4.91
CA GLY A 150 -2.39 -9.65 -5.66
C GLY A 150 -1.12 -9.46 -6.51
N ILE A 151 -0.12 -8.76 -5.99
CA ILE A 151 1.16 -8.60 -6.67
C ILE A 151 1.88 -9.95 -6.83
N SER A 152 2.71 -10.10 -7.87
CA SER A 152 3.58 -11.27 -7.99
C SER A 152 4.76 -11.18 -7.02
N LYS A 153 5.40 -12.31 -6.70
CA LYS A 153 6.66 -12.33 -5.91
C LYS A 153 7.73 -11.39 -6.45
N GLY A 154 7.90 -11.33 -7.78
CA GLY A 154 8.86 -10.42 -8.40
C GLY A 154 8.44 -8.95 -8.36
N GLY A 155 7.13 -8.66 -8.31
CA GLY A 155 6.65 -7.31 -8.01
C GLY A 155 6.88 -6.95 -6.55
N LEU A 156 6.56 -7.86 -5.63
CA LEU A 156 6.84 -7.70 -4.20
C LEU A 156 8.33 -7.46 -3.93
N ARG A 157 9.23 -8.19 -4.60
CA ARG A 157 10.69 -7.95 -4.54
C ARG A 157 11.04 -6.50 -4.91
N LYS A 158 10.37 -5.90 -5.88
CA LYS A 158 10.63 -4.50 -6.28
C LYS A 158 10.15 -3.51 -5.23
N GLU A 159 9.01 -3.79 -4.60
CA GLU A 159 8.46 -2.96 -3.52
C GLU A 159 9.32 -3.06 -2.25
N ILE A 160 9.76 -4.26 -1.86
CA ILE A 160 10.71 -4.47 -0.76
C ILE A 160 11.99 -3.67 -0.98
N PHE A 161 12.49 -3.69 -2.21
CA PHE A 161 13.74 -3.04 -2.59
C PHE A 161 13.60 -1.53 -2.84
N ASP A 162 12.38 -1.01 -2.92
CA ASP A 162 12.08 0.32 -3.48
C ASP A 162 12.81 0.58 -4.81
N ALA A 163 12.46 -0.21 -5.83
CA ALA A 163 13.11 -0.17 -7.14
C ALA A 163 12.98 1.18 -7.88
N LYS A 164 12.18 2.13 -7.39
CA LYS A 164 12.11 3.48 -7.97
C LYS A 164 13.22 4.39 -7.44
N GLY A 165 13.67 4.15 -6.20
CA GLY A 165 14.76 4.86 -5.54
C GLY A 165 16.12 4.17 -5.65
N GLU A 166 16.21 3.02 -6.34
CA GLU A 166 17.43 2.21 -6.40
C GLU A 166 18.62 2.95 -7.01
N ARG A 167 19.80 2.72 -6.43
CA ARG A 167 21.08 3.24 -6.94
C ARG A 167 21.91 2.09 -7.47
N TRP A 168 22.55 2.32 -8.61
CA TRP A 168 23.46 1.36 -9.21
C TRP A 168 24.89 1.86 -9.04
N GLU A 169 25.75 1.01 -8.47
CA GLU A 169 27.17 1.30 -8.26
C GLU A 169 28.00 0.29 -9.05
N ASN A 170 29.02 0.77 -9.77
CA ASN A 170 30.00 -0.09 -10.43
C ASN A 170 31.21 -0.23 -9.49
N LEU A 171 31.49 -1.43 -9.02
CA LEU A 171 32.62 -1.69 -8.13
C LEU A 171 33.97 -1.78 -8.85
N ALA A 172 33.98 -1.97 -10.18
CA ALA A 172 35.20 -2.21 -10.94
C ALA A 172 35.96 -0.92 -11.35
N GLY A 173 35.49 0.26 -10.93
CA GLY A 173 36.09 1.55 -11.31
C GLY A 173 35.78 1.97 -12.76
N GLU A 174 36.15 3.21 -13.13
CA GLU A 174 35.87 3.75 -14.47
C GLU A 174 36.65 2.98 -15.56
N GLY A 175 35.95 2.13 -16.32
CA GLY A 175 36.50 1.50 -17.53
C GLY A 175 36.40 -0.03 -17.59
N GLU A 176 35.98 -0.69 -16.52
CA GLU A 176 35.70 -2.13 -16.51
C GLU A 176 34.18 -2.38 -16.60
N GLU A 177 33.79 -3.13 -17.63
CA GLU A 177 32.43 -3.62 -17.84
C GLU A 177 32.25 -4.88 -16.99
N ASP A 178 31.47 -4.80 -15.90
CA ASP A 178 30.38 -5.76 -15.57
C ASP A 178 30.05 -5.95 -14.06
N ASP A 179 30.74 -5.32 -13.11
CA ASP A 179 30.40 -5.46 -11.67
C ASP A 179 29.45 -4.37 -11.16
N TRP A 180 28.21 -4.37 -11.66
CA TRP A 180 27.14 -3.49 -11.19
C TRP A 180 26.37 -4.09 -10.02
N ILE A 181 26.33 -3.35 -8.91
CA ILE A 181 25.52 -3.69 -7.74
C ILE A 181 24.34 -2.73 -7.64
N ILE A 182 23.20 -3.29 -7.25
CA ILE A 182 21.98 -2.56 -6.96
C ILE A 182 21.85 -2.35 -5.46
N HIS A 183 21.61 -1.11 -5.05
CA HIS A 183 21.41 -0.72 -3.65
C HIS A 183 19.93 -0.40 -3.37
N PRO A 184 19.41 -0.79 -2.19
CA PRO A 184 18.04 -0.47 -1.79
C PRO A 184 17.73 1.03 -1.93
N GLY A 185 16.50 1.34 -2.35
CA GLY A 185 16.02 2.72 -2.44
C GLY A 185 15.85 3.37 -1.06
N GLU A 186 15.61 4.69 -1.04
CA GLU A 186 15.47 5.48 0.19
C GLU A 186 14.32 4.99 1.08
N ASP A 187 13.23 4.49 0.50
CA ASP A 187 12.06 3.99 1.23
C ASP A 187 12.05 2.45 1.36
N SER A 188 13.15 1.77 1.04
CA SER A 188 13.24 0.31 1.17
C SER A 188 13.17 -0.14 2.62
N ILE A 189 12.44 -1.24 2.87
CA ILE A 189 12.45 -1.91 4.18
C ILE A 189 13.83 -2.50 4.53
N LEU A 190 14.71 -2.67 3.55
CA LEU A 190 16.05 -3.24 3.74
C LEU A 190 17.02 -2.26 4.40
N ASN A 191 16.68 -0.98 4.50
CA ASN A 191 17.56 0.05 5.07
C ASN A 191 17.86 -0.17 6.56
N ASP A 192 17.03 -0.96 7.26
CA ASP A 192 17.26 -1.37 8.65
C ASP A 192 18.19 -2.59 8.78
N ILE A 193 18.61 -3.18 7.66
CA ILE A 193 19.46 -4.38 7.61
C ILE A 193 20.83 -3.99 7.09
N LYS A 194 21.88 -4.38 7.82
CA LYS A 194 23.27 -4.24 7.37
C LYS A 194 23.83 -5.60 6.98
N LEU A 195 24.06 -5.78 5.68
CA LEU A 195 24.74 -6.94 5.12
C LEU A 195 26.25 -6.70 5.02
N GLU A 196 27.04 -7.76 5.17
CA GLU A 196 28.50 -7.70 4.96
C GLU A 196 28.83 -7.47 3.47
N ASN A 197 28.08 -8.13 2.57
CA ASN A 197 28.22 -7.97 1.13
C ASN A 197 26.98 -7.28 0.53
N PRO A 198 27.12 -6.08 -0.06
CA PRO A 198 26.02 -5.38 -0.72
C PRO A 198 25.35 -6.14 -1.87
N GLN A 199 26.05 -7.08 -2.52
CA GLN A 199 25.46 -7.90 -3.60
C GLN A 199 24.29 -8.75 -3.12
N ASP A 200 24.25 -9.07 -1.82
CA ASP A 200 23.24 -9.95 -1.24
C ASP A 200 21.88 -9.27 -1.02
N TYR A 201 21.78 -7.94 -1.09
CA TYR A 201 20.50 -7.24 -0.89
C TYR A 201 19.43 -7.71 -1.89
N ASN A 202 19.81 -7.94 -3.15
CA ASN A 202 18.86 -8.39 -4.17
C ASN A 202 18.39 -9.83 -3.89
N THR A 203 19.29 -10.71 -3.45
CA THR A 203 18.97 -12.10 -3.09
C THR A 203 18.07 -12.13 -1.86
N LEU A 204 18.44 -11.37 -0.83
CA LEU A 204 17.62 -11.18 0.37
C LEU A 204 16.21 -10.69 0.02
N ALA A 205 16.07 -9.71 -0.87
CA ALA A 205 14.76 -9.19 -1.27
C ALA A 205 13.88 -10.25 -1.94
N TRP A 206 14.47 -11.15 -2.75
CA TRP A 206 13.75 -12.29 -3.33
C TRP A 206 13.30 -13.29 -2.27
N ASP A 207 14.16 -13.58 -1.30
CA ASP A 207 13.86 -14.50 -0.23
C ASP A 207 12.78 -13.95 0.69
N LEU A 208 12.84 -12.66 1.04
CA LEU A 208 11.79 -11.96 1.77
C LEU A 208 10.47 -11.96 0.99
N ALA A 209 10.50 -11.73 -0.33
CA ALA A 209 9.29 -11.79 -1.14
C ALA A 209 8.65 -13.19 -1.13
N ASN A 210 9.45 -14.26 -1.19
CA ASN A 210 8.95 -15.62 -1.06
C ASN A 210 8.39 -15.89 0.33
N TYR A 211 9.11 -15.44 1.35
CA TYR A 211 8.80 -15.66 2.75
C TYR A 211 7.51 -14.96 3.16
N TYR A 212 7.37 -13.66 2.88
CA TYR A 212 6.15 -12.92 3.16
C TYR A 212 4.95 -13.40 2.37
N HIS A 213 5.15 -13.87 1.13
CA HIS A 213 4.07 -14.50 0.38
C HIS A 213 3.56 -15.78 1.07
N ARG A 214 4.42 -16.56 1.73
CA ARG A 214 4.01 -17.74 2.53
C ARG A 214 3.33 -17.31 3.82
N ALA A 215 3.91 -16.36 4.57
CA ALA A 215 3.32 -15.84 5.81
C ALA A 215 1.91 -15.27 5.58
N PHE A 216 1.75 -14.49 4.50
CA PHE A 216 0.47 -13.95 4.10
C PHE A 216 -0.56 -15.05 3.79
N ALA A 217 -0.17 -16.07 3.03
CA ALA A 217 -1.05 -17.19 2.66
C ALA A 217 -1.45 -18.08 3.86
N ILE A 218 -0.68 -18.08 4.95
CA ILE A 218 -1.06 -18.74 6.21
C ILE A 218 -2.09 -17.90 6.98
N THR A 219 -2.04 -16.58 6.83
CA THR A 219 -2.90 -15.64 7.57
C THR A 219 -4.28 -15.53 6.93
N VAL A 220 -4.38 -15.77 5.62
CA VAL A 220 -5.59 -15.55 4.83
C VAL A 220 -5.87 -16.77 3.97
N GLU A 221 -7.00 -17.45 4.20
CA GLU A 221 -7.37 -18.68 3.49
C GLU A 221 -7.48 -18.45 1.98
N ASN A 222 -8.18 -17.39 1.56
CA ASN A 222 -8.40 -17.06 0.14
C ASN A 222 -7.31 -16.15 -0.46
N ALA A 223 -6.09 -16.22 0.08
CA ALA A 223 -4.96 -15.40 -0.36
C ALA A 223 -4.70 -15.52 -1.87
N GLY A 224 -5.03 -14.46 -2.60
CA GLY A 224 -4.78 -14.35 -4.04
C GLY A 224 -5.83 -15.04 -4.93
N GLU A 225 -6.97 -15.50 -4.39
CA GLU A 225 -8.05 -16.07 -5.22
C GLU A 225 -8.65 -15.04 -6.19
N VAL A 226 -8.91 -13.81 -5.73
CA VAL A 226 -9.33 -12.69 -6.59
C VAL A 226 -8.38 -12.52 -7.78
N ARG A 227 -7.07 -12.57 -7.51
CA ARG A 227 -6.03 -12.46 -8.54
C ARG A 227 -6.08 -13.64 -9.51
N LYS A 228 -6.24 -14.87 -9.02
CA LYS A 228 -6.32 -16.07 -9.86
C LYS A 228 -7.52 -15.99 -10.81
N ILE A 229 -8.71 -15.66 -10.29
CA ILE A 229 -9.95 -15.52 -11.07
C ILE A 229 -9.78 -14.46 -12.17
N LEU A 230 -9.29 -13.26 -11.83
CA LEU A 230 -9.08 -12.19 -12.80
C LEU A 230 -8.00 -12.55 -13.85
N GLN A 231 -6.98 -13.32 -13.46
CA GLN A 231 -5.97 -13.83 -14.39
C GLN A 231 -6.53 -14.91 -15.33
N GLN A 232 -7.43 -15.77 -14.86
CA GLN A 232 -8.14 -16.72 -15.70
C GLN A 232 -9.00 -15.98 -16.73
N CYS A 233 -9.76 -14.96 -16.31
CA CYS A 233 -10.52 -14.09 -17.21
C CYS A 233 -9.59 -13.49 -18.28
N THR A 234 -8.45 -12.92 -17.87
CA THR A 234 -7.50 -12.32 -18.83
C THR A 234 -6.88 -13.35 -19.77
N SER A 235 -6.78 -14.61 -19.35
CA SER A 235 -6.18 -15.69 -20.14
C SER A 235 -7.18 -16.31 -21.13
N SER A 236 -8.48 -16.14 -20.91
CA SER A 236 -9.53 -16.61 -21.84
C SER A 236 -9.71 -15.69 -23.04
N THR A 237 -9.05 -14.54 -23.10
CA THR A 237 -9.18 -13.56 -24.18
C THR A 237 -7.83 -13.06 -24.73
N LYS A 238 -7.85 -12.61 -25.99
CA LYS A 238 -6.72 -11.94 -26.65
C LYS A 238 -6.86 -10.41 -26.67
N ILE A 239 -8.07 -9.89 -26.41
CA ILE A 239 -8.34 -8.46 -26.34
C ILE A 239 -8.28 -7.97 -24.88
N PRO A 240 -8.02 -6.68 -24.64
CA PRO A 240 -8.06 -6.11 -23.30
C PRO A 240 -9.41 -6.35 -22.62
N ILE A 241 -9.37 -6.66 -21.32
CA ILE A 241 -10.58 -6.72 -20.50
C ILE A 241 -10.98 -5.30 -20.11
N GLU A 242 -12.28 -5.04 -20.21
CA GLU A 242 -12.90 -3.77 -19.81
C GLU A 242 -14.02 -4.06 -18.80
N TRP A 243 -14.18 -3.16 -17.83
CA TRP A 243 -15.28 -3.24 -16.86
C TRP A 243 -15.74 -1.84 -16.48
N SER A 244 -17.00 -1.73 -16.09
CA SER A 244 -17.56 -0.52 -15.51
C SER A 244 -17.59 -0.62 -13.99
N THR A 245 -17.19 0.45 -13.31
CA THR A 245 -17.29 0.60 -11.86
C THR A 245 -18.69 1.10 -11.47
N ALA A 246 -19.07 0.95 -10.20
CA ALA A 246 -20.35 1.46 -9.70
C ALA A 246 -20.45 2.99 -9.77
N ALA A 247 -19.32 3.70 -9.75
CA ALA A 247 -19.26 5.14 -9.98
C ALA A 247 -19.42 5.56 -11.46
N GLY A 248 -19.68 4.63 -12.38
CA GLY A 248 -19.89 4.91 -13.80
C GLY A 248 -18.61 5.09 -14.61
N ILE A 249 -17.45 4.70 -14.09
CA ILE A 249 -16.17 4.77 -14.81
C ILE A 249 -15.93 3.46 -15.55
N THR A 250 -15.59 3.54 -16.84
CA THR A 250 -15.13 2.39 -17.60
C THR A 250 -13.60 2.31 -17.54
N VAL A 251 -13.08 1.17 -17.09
CA VAL A 251 -11.65 0.89 -16.99
C VAL A 251 -11.27 -0.18 -17.99
N SER A 252 -10.16 0.03 -18.71
CA SER A 252 -9.63 -0.90 -19.70
C SER A 252 -8.22 -1.34 -19.28
N ASN A 253 -8.04 -2.64 -19.02
CA ASN A 253 -6.73 -3.22 -18.69
C ASN A 253 -5.92 -3.48 -19.97
N ARG A 254 -5.61 -2.40 -20.70
CA ARG A 254 -4.94 -2.42 -22.00
C ARG A 254 -3.44 -2.17 -21.85
N TYR A 255 -2.64 -3.14 -22.30
CA TYR A 255 -1.20 -2.97 -22.44
C TYR A 255 -0.75 -3.34 -23.85
N ASN A 256 -0.36 -2.33 -24.61
CA ASN A 256 0.15 -2.50 -25.96
C ASN A 256 1.51 -3.26 -25.94
N LEU A 257 1.77 -4.04 -26.99
CA LEU A 257 2.99 -4.84 -27.12
C LEU A 257 4.18 -3.91 -27.40
N LYS A 258 5.21 -3.95 -26.56
CA LYS A 258 6.45 -3.21 -26.79
C LYS A 258 7.16 -3.78 -28.00
N LEU A 259 7.47 -2.94 -28.99
CA LEU A 259 8.24 -3.31 -30.18
C LEU A 259 9.71 -3.52 -29.80
N LYS A 260 10.34 -4.56 -30.35
CA LYS A 260 11.75 -4.87 -30.04
C LYS A 260 12.69 -4.01 -30.87
N SER A 261 13.89 -3.77 -30.34
CA SER A 261 14.96 -3.08 -31.09
C SER A 261 15.43 -3.87 -32.31
N SER A 262 15.38 -5.20 -32.25
CA SER A 262 15.64 -6.10 -33.37
C SER A 262 14.76 -5.85 -34.59
N ASP A 263 13.59 -5.22 -34.39
CA ASP A 263 12.62 -4.99 -35.45
C ASP A 263 12.89 -3.69 -36.23
N GLY A 264 14.01 -3.00 -35.94
CA GLY A 264 14.41 -1.72 -36.56
C GLY A 264 13.51 -0.52 -36.20
N LYS A 265 12.54 -0.71 -35.30
CA LYS A 265 11.48 0.27 -35.01
C LYS A 265 11.70 1.06 -33.71
N SER A 266 12.52 0.58 -32.78
CA SER A 266 12.89 1.37 -31.60
C SER A 266 14.06 2.30 -31.93
N HIS A 267 13.94 3.59 -31.63
CA HIS A 267 15.02 4.54 -31.84
C HIS A 267 15.71 4.81 -30.50
N GLN A 268 17.03 4.69 -30.50
CA GLN A 268 17.89 5.10 -29.39
C GLN A 268 18.50 6.43 -29.78
N TYR A 269 18.20 7.48 -29.03
CA TYR A 269 18.78 8.81 -29.24
C TYR A 269 19.88 9.01 -28.21
N ARG A 270 21.10 9.27 -28.66
CA ARG A 270 22.20 9.65 -27.78
C ARG A 270 22.19 11.17 -27.68
N ALA A 271 21.88 11.70 -26.50
CA ALA A 271 21.95 13.12 -26.22
C ALA A 271 23.28 13.39 -25.49
N SER A 272 24.09 14.30 -26.03
CA SER A 272 25.26 14.82 -25.32
C SER A 272 24.86 16.09 -24.58
N SER A 273 25.29 16.26 -23.34
CA SER A 273 25.17 17.57 -22.68
C SER A 273 25.95 18.60 -23.50
N VAL A 274 25.35 19.78 -23.71
CA VAL A 274 26.00 20.89 -24.44
C VAL A 274 27.20 21.45 -23.67
N TRP A 275 27.35 21.09 -22.38
CA TRP A 275 28.36 21.64 -21.49
C TRP A 275 29.24 20.56 -20.84
N LYS A 276 30.48 20.50 -21.35
CA LYS A 276 31.75 20.04 -20.76
C LYS A 276 31.90 18.70 -20.02
N ASP A 277 30.86 17.99 -19.63
CA ASP A 277 31.00 16.62 -19.12
C ASP A 277 30.87 15.62 -20.26
N LYS A 278 31.85 14.72 -20.39
CA LYS A 278 31.86 13.61 -21.37
C LYS A 278 30.76 12.56 -21.10
N SER A 279 29.79 12.84 -20.23
CA SER A 279 28.68 11.96 -19.93
C SER A 279 27.63 12.05 -21.05
N HIS A 280 27.63 11.05 -21.93
CA HIS A 280 26.56 10.88 -22.89
C HIS A 280 25.35 10.26 -22.19
N SER A 281 24.22 10.99 -22.17
CA SER A 281 22.96 10.43 -21.71
C SER A 281 22.27 9.75 -22.89
N THR A 282 22.06 8.43 -22.79
CA THR A 282 21.30 7.72 -23.82
C THR A 282 19.81 7.73 -23.47
N ILE A 283 19.01 8.37 -24.33
CA ILE A 283 17.56 8.34 -24.26
C ILE A 283 17.03 7.18 -25.10
N ARG A 284 16.38 6.21 -24.46
CA ARG A 284 15.74 5.07 -25.14
C ARG A 284 14.23 5.31 -25.24
N MET A 285 13.73 5.58 -26.44
CA MET A 285 12.29 5.72 -26.66
C MET A 285 11.65 4.36 -26.96
N ALA A 286 10.80 3.88 -26.07
CA ALA A 286 10.02 2.67 -26.31
C ALA A 286 8.86 2.97 -27.28
N ARG A 287 8.75 2.18 -28.35
CA ARG A 287 7.56 2.16 -29.22
C ARG A 287 6.70 0.95 -28.90
N TYR A 288 5.40 1.08 -29.12
CA TYR A 288 4.41 0.04 -28.88
C TYR A 288 3.56 -0.18 -30.14
N ASP A 289 3.15 -1.42 -30.37
CA ASP A 289 2.19 -1.76 -31.42
C ASP A 289 0.79 -1.45 -30.91
N GLU A 290 0.06 -0.55 -31.58
CA GLU A 290 -1.27 -0.12 -31.15
C GLU A 290 -2.34 -1.21 -31.31
N ASN A 291 -2.09 -2.19 -32.17
CA ASN A 291 -3.02 -3.25 -32.56
C ASN A 291 -2.67 -4.61 -31.94
N LYS A 292 -1.50 -4.73 -31.28
CA LYS A 292 -1.10 -5.95 -30.57
C LYS A 292 -0.97 -5.69 -29.08
N PHE A 293 -1.43 -6.65 -28.29
CA PHE A 293 -1.43 -6.53 -26.84
C PHE A 293 -0.42 -7.47 -26.19
N GLY A 294 0.21 -6.99 -25.13
CA GLY A 294 1.11 -7.77 -24.30
C GLY A 294 0.33 -8.60 -23.28
N GLY A 295 -0.17 -9.77 -23.68
CA GLY A 295 -0.99 -10.65 -22.82
C GLY A 295 -0.37 -10.95 -21.45
N ALA A 296 0.94 -11.17 -21.39
CA ALA A 296 1.64 -11.40 -20.13
C ALA A 296 1.60 -10.19 -19.17
N LYS A 297 1.63 -8.96 -19.69
CA LYS A 297 1.52 -7.74 -18.87
C LYS A 297 0.07 -7.51 -18.43
N MET A 298 -0.90 -7.66 -19.34
CA MET A 298 -2.33 -7.59 -19.00
C MET A 298 -2.68 -8.55 -17.87
N ARG A 299 -2.26 -9.82 -17.97
CA ARG A 299 -2.50 -10.83 -16.94
C ARG A 299 -1.88 -10.48 -15.59
N ARG A 300 -0.67 -9.91 -15.55
CA ARG A 300 -0.03 -9.52 -14.27
C ARG A 300 -0.66 -8.28 -13.64
N SER A 301 -1.24 -7.41 -14.44
CA SER A 301 -1.75 -6.11 -13.99
C SER A 301 -3.25 -6.08 -13.69
N ILE A 302 -4.02 -7.08 -14.12
CA ILE A 302 -5.49 -7.06 -13.98
C ILE A 302 -5.96 -6.93 -12.52
N ALA A 303 -5.37 -7.71 -11.59
CA ALA A 303 -5.78 -7.72 -10.20
C ALA A 303 -5.56 -6.37 -9.48
N PRO A 304 -4.35 -5.76 -9.51
CA PRO A 304 -4.16 -4.45 -8.88
C PRO A 304 -5.00 -3.37 -9.57
N ASN A 305 -5.12 -3.39 -10.91
CA ASN A 305 -5.93 -2.40 -11.62
C ASN A 305 -7.43 -2.52 -11.27
N PHE A 306 -7.93 -3.75 -11.10
CA PHE A 306 -9.30 -3.99 -10.69
C PHE A 306 -9.56 -3.49 -9.28
N VAL A 307 -8.73 -3.87 -8.29
CA VAL A 307 -8.89 -3.41 -6.90
C VAL A 307 -8.75 -1.88 -6.80
N HIS A 308 -7.75 -1.26 -7.44
CA HIS A 308 -7.61 0.20 -7.44
C HIS A 308 -8.80 0.91 -8.09
N SER A 309 -9.45 0.28 -9.08
CA SER A 309 -10.67 0.85 -9.65
C SER A 309 -11.85 0.80 -8.69
N LEU A 310 -11.90 -0.21 -7.80
CA LEU A 310 -12.88 -0.29 -6.72
C LEU A 310 -12.59 0.75 -5.64
N ASP A 311 -11.32 0.95 -5.26
CA ASP A 311 -10.90 2.00 -4.32
C ASP A 311 -11.35 3.38 -4.82
N ALA A 312 -11.08 3.67 -6.10
CA ALA A 312 -11.47 4.92 -6.73
C ALA A 312 -13.00 5.08 -6.80
N SER A 313 -13.72 4.00 -7.15
CA SER A 313 -15.19 4.01 -7.21
C SER A 313 -15.79 4.25 -5.83
N HIS A 314 -15.28 3.57 -4.80
CA HIS A 314 -15.73 3.72 -3.42
C HIS A 314 -15.51 5.15 -2.92
N MET A 315 -14.33 5.71 -3.18
CA MET A 315 -14.03 7.11 -2.84
C MET A 315 -15.03 8.07 -3.49
N MET A 316 -15.31 7.91 -4.79
CA MET A 316 -16.27 8.77 -5.50
C MET A 316 -17.69 8.63 -4.95
N MET A 317 -18.14 7.39 -4.71
CA MET A 317 -19.46 7.14 -4.11
C MET A 317 -19.56 7.76 -2.71
N ALA A 318 -18.53 7.61 -1.88
CA ALA A 318 -18.47 8.21 -0.55
C ALA A 318 -18.52 9.75 -0.61
N ILE A 319 -17.77 10.38 -1.52
CA ILE A 319 -17.81 11.84 -1.74
C ILE A 319 -19.23 12.28 -2.10
N ASN A 320 -19.88 11.60 -3.04
CA ASN A 320 -21.24 11.93 -3.46
C ASN A 320 -22.24 11.77 -2.31
N SER A 321 -22.19 10.65 -1.57
CA SER A 321 -23.04 10.41 -0.40
C SER A 321 -22.83 11.45 0.70
N MET A 322 -21.59 11.89 0.94
CA MET A 322 -21.29 12.97 1.88
C MET A 322 -21.80 14.33 1.38
N ALA A 323 -21.70 14.61 0.07
CA ALA A 323 -22.20 15.84 -0.53
C ALA A 323 -23.73 15.96 -0.42
N GLU A 324 -24.46 14.86 -0.63
CA GLU A 324 -25.91 14.78 -0.40
C GLU A 324 -26.29 15.06 1.06
N LYS A 325 -25.42 14.71 2.01
CA LYS A 325 -25.56 15.02 3.44
C LYS A 325 -25.10 16.45 3.80
N GLY A 326 -24.77 17.28 2.82
CA GLY A 326 -24.39 18.69 3.00
C GLY A 326 -22.92 18.94 3.32
N ILE A 327 -22.06 17.92 3.25
CA ILE A 327 -20.61 18.10 3.41
C ILE A 327 -20.06 18.65 2.09
N THR A 328 -19.33 19.77 2.13
CA THR A 328 -18.80 20.42 0.91
C THR A 328 -17.29 20.49 0.85
N TYR A 329 -16.61 20.17 1.96
CA TYR A 329 -15.16 20.23 2.07
C TYR A 329 -14.60 18.84 2.33
N PHE A 330 -13.71 18.44 1.42
CA PHE A 330 -13.12 17.11 1.35
C PHE A 330 -11.62 17.24 1.14
N HIS A 331 -10.85 16.36 1.77
CA HIS A 331 -9.45 16.15 1.43
C HIS A 331 -9.22 14.65 1.33
N MET A 332 -9.10 14.16 0.10
CA MET A 332 -9.02 12.74 -0.20
C MET A 332 -7.63 12.42 -0.75
N VAL A 333 -7.00 11.39 -0.19
CA VAL A 333 -5.71 10.88 -0.67
C VAL A 333 -5.84 9.38 -0.82
N HIS A 334 -6.20 8.93 -2.03
CA HIS A 334 -6.48 7.52 -2.31
C HIS A 334 -7.54 6.93 -1.36
N ASP A 335 -7.14 5.99 -0.51
CA ASP A 335 -7.95 5.27 0.48
C ASP A 335 -8.09 6.02 1.82
N SER A 336 -7.70 7.29 1.83
CA SER A 336 -7.76 8.18 2.97
C SER A 336 -8.84 9.24 2.80
N PHE A 337 -9.73 9.32 3.80
CA PHE A 337 -10.89 10.18 3.82
C PHE A 337 -10.73 11.28 4.87
N ALA A 338 -10.91 12.54 4.48
CA ALA A 338 -10.89 13.63 5.44
C ALA A 338 -11.96 14.68 5.18
N THR A 339 -12.55 15.16 6.26
CA THR A 339 -13.43 16.33 6.32
C THR A 339 -13.28 17.02 7.68
N HIS A 340 -14.05 18.06 7.92
CA HIS A 340 -14.05 18.78 9.20
C HIS A 340 -14.41 17.85 10.37
N ALA A 341 -13.83 18.12 11.54
CA ALA A 341 -14.04 17.33 12.76
C ALA A 341 -15.53 17.09 13.10
N ALA A 342 -16.40 18.07 12.85
CA ALA A 342 -17.84 17.97 13.11
C ALA A 342 -18.58 16.94 12.21
N ASN A 343 -18.00 16.56 11.07
CA ASN A 343 -18.63 15.72 10.06
C ASN A 343 -18.10 14.28 10.06
N ILE A 344 -17.22 13.92 11.01
CA ILE A 344 -16.52 12.63 10.96
C ILE A 344 -17.45 11.43 11.07
N GLU A 345 -18.47 11.50 11.92
CA GLU A 345 -19.45 10.40 12.01
C GLU A 345 -20.27 10.26 10.71
N LEU A 346 -20.70 11.37 10.10
CA LEU A 346 -21.38 11.35 8.81
C LEU A 346 -20.49 10.82 7.67
N MET A 347 -19.19 11.15 7.70
CA MET A 347 -18.20 10.60 6.78
C MET A 347 -18.06 9.09 6.97
N ARG A 348 -17.89 8.60 8.20
CA ARG A 348 -17.83 7.16 8.51
C ARG A 348 -19.06 6.42 8.03
N ASP A 349 -20.25 6.98 8.26
CA ASP A 349 -21.50 6.39 7.79
C ASP A 349 -21.57 6.33 6.26
N ALA A 350 -21.18 7.41 5.57
CA ALA A 350 -21.12 7.45 4.12
C ALA A 350 -20.16 6.40 3.56
N VAL A 351 -18.93 6.34 4.09
CA VAL A 351 -17.90 5.38 3.67
C VAL A 351 -18.37 3.94 3.86
N ARG A 352 -18.94 3.59 5.02
CA ARG A 352 -19.46 2.24 5.28
C ARG A 352 -20.61 1.89 4.35
N SER A 353 -21.58 2.79 4.20
CA SER A 353 -22.78 2.55 3.39
C SER A 353 -22.44 2.36 1.92
N THR A 354 -21.56 3.19 1.36
CA THR A 354 -21.18 3.09 -0.05
C THR A 354 -20.25 1.91 -0.34
N PHE A 355 -19.48 1.45 0.65
CA PHE A 355 -18.72 0.19 0.53
C PHE A 355 -19.66 -1.01 0.41
N VAL A 356 -20.70 -1.06 1.26
CA VAL A 356 -21.75 -2.08 1.18
C VAL A 356 -22.43 -2.04 -0.17
N GLU A 357 -22.86 -0.86 -0.63
CA GLU A 357 -23.49 -0.68 -1.93
C GLU A 357 -22.61 -1.19 -3.08
N LEU A 358 -21.33 -0.77 -3.12
CA LEU A 358 -20.36 -1.18 -4.13
C LEU A 358 -20.21 -2.71 -4.21
N HIS A 359 -20.16 -3.37 -3.06
CA HIS A 359 -19.92 -4.81 -2.99
C HIS A 359 -21.21 -5.65 -3.00
N ARG A 360 -22.39 -5.04 -2.84
CA ARG A 360 -23.69 -5.72 -2.99
C ARG A 360 -23.94 -6.10 -4.46
N ASP A 361 -23.48 -5.28 -5.39
CA ASP A 361 -23.54 -5.51 -6.84
C ASP A 361 -22.47 -6.51 -7.36
N ASP A 362 -21.62 -7.01 -6.46
CA ASP A 362 -20.71 -8.13 -6.71
C ASP A 362 -19.86 -8.01 -7.99
N PRO A 363 -18.93 -7.03 -8.03
CA PRO A 363 -18.19 -6.72 -9.25
C PRO A 363 -17.29 -7.87 -9.71
N LEU A 364 -16.83 -8.75 -8.80
CA LEU A 364 -16.06 -9.93 -9.16
C LEU A 364 -16.93 -10.99 -9.86
N ALA A 365 -18.15 -11.27 -9.36
CA ALA A 365 -19.05 -12.20 -10.05
C ALA A 365 -19.48 -11.67 -11.42
N ARG A 366 -19.71 -10.37 -11.56
CA ARG A 366 -20.05 -9.75 -12.85
C ARG A 366 -18.95 -9.97 -13.91
N ILE A 367 -17.69 -9.71 -13.55
CA ILE A 367 -16.58 -9.88 -14.48
C ILE A 367 -16.33 -11.37 -14.76
N ALA A 368 -16.35 -12.22 -13.73
CA ALA A 368 -16.13 -13.67 -13.90
C ALA A 368 -17.20 -14.29 -14.82
N LYS A 369 -18.48 -13.93 -14.63
CA LYS A 369 -19.59 -14.36 -15.49
C LYS A 369 -19.43 -13.93 -16.95
N SER A 370 -18.92 -12.73 -17.19
CA SER A 370 -18.68 -12.22 -18.56
C SER A 370 -17.62 -13.03 -19.33
N TYR A 371 -16.77 -13.77 -18.63
CA TYR A 371 -15.70 -14.57 -19.21
C TYR A 371 -15.84 -16.07 -18.92
N ASP A 372 -17.02 -16.51 -18.46
CA ASP A 372 -17.34 -17.91 -18.12
C ASP A 372 -16.35 -18.55 -17.14
N ILE A 373 -15.93 -17.77 -16.13
CA ILE A 373 -15.02 -18.23 -15.07
C ILE A 373 -15.83 -18.49 -13.80
N GLU A 374 -15.69 -19.70 -13.24
CA GLU A 374 -16.28 -20.08 -11.97
C GLU A 374 -15.50 -19.48 -10.79
N ILE A 375 -16.21 -18.99 -9.78
CA ILE A 375 -15.63 -18.51 -8.52
C ILE A 375 -15.69 -19.65 -7.50
N SER A 376 -14.57 -20.33 -7.29
CA SER A 376 -14.39 -21.34 -6.24
C SER A 376 -13.95 -20.71 -4.92
N GLY A 377 -14.26 -21.36 -3.78
CA GLY A 377 -13.75 -20.95 -2.48
C GLY A 377 -14.38 -19.67 -1.92
N ARG A 378 -15.55 -19.28 -2.42
CA ARG A 378 -16.26 -18.12 -1.89
C ARG A 378 -16.84 -18.43 -0.51
N GLY A 379 -16.59 -17.55 0.46
CA GLY A 379 -17.14 -17.67 1.80
C GLY A 379 -18.58 -17.15 1.92
N ASP A 380 -19.00 -16.93 3.16
CA ASP A 380 -20.37 -16.58 3.57
C ASP A 380 -20.48 -15.21 4.26
N PHE A 381 -19.42 -14.40 4.23
CA PHE A 381 -19.40 -13.09 4.88
C PHE A 381 -20.56 -12.20 4.41
N ASP A 382 -21.47 -11.88 5.33
CA ASP A 382 -22.53 -10.92 5.07
C ASP A 382 -21.97 -9.49 5.01
N ILE A 383 -22.05 -8.89 3.83
CA ILE A 383 -21.56 -7.54 3.56
C ILE A 383 -22.25 -6.47 4.41
N GLU A 384 -23.50 -6.68 4.83
CA GLU A 384 -24.24 -5.72 5.65
C GLU A 384 -23.58 -5.51 7.03
N ARG A 385 -22.77 -6.46 7.49
CA ARG A 385 -22.02 -6.33 8.76
C ARG A 385 -21.06 -5.13 8.78
N VAL A 386 -20.62 -4.65 7.61
CA VAL A 386 -19.77 -3.46 7.48
C VAL A 386 -20.42 -2.21 8.05
N LEU A 387 -21.75 -2.10 8.00
CA LEU A 387 -22.48 -0.95 8.55
C LEU A 387 -22.25 -0.76 10.05
N ASN A 388 -21.95 -1.84 10.77
CA ASN A 388 -21.68 -1.82 12.21
C ASN A 388 -20.18 -1.80 12.53
N SER A 389 -19.30 -1.86 11.52
CA SER A 389 -17.86 -1.77 11.78
C SER A 389 -17.46 -0.38 12.26
N LYS A 390 -16.91 -0.31 13.46
CA LYS A 390 -16.37 0.93 14.03
C LYS A 390 -14.98 1.28 13.48
N TYR A 391 -14.20 0.28 13.08
CA TYR A 391 -12.77 0.41 12.78
C TYR A 391 -12.43 0.27 11.30
N MET A 392 -13.43 0.07 10.42
CA MET A 392 -13.23 -0.01 8.97
C MET A 392 -12.35 1.14 8.43
N ILE A 393 -12.64 2.37 8.87
CA ILE A 393 -11.77 3.53 8.71
C ILE A 393 -11.56 4.18 10.09
N HIS A 394 -10.36 4.68 10.37
CA HIS A 394 -10.06 5.23 11.70
C HIS A 394 -8.93 6.26 11.72
#